data_AF-A0A971JLS0-F1
#
_entry.id   AF-A0A971JLS0-F1
#
_cell.length_a   1.000
_cell.length_b   1.000
_cell.length_c   1.000
_cell.angle_alpha   90.00
_cell.angle_beta   90.00
_cell.angle_gamma   90.00
#
_symmetry.space_group_name_H-M   'P 1'
#
loop_
_entity.id
_entity.type
_entity.pdbx_description
1 polymer ?
#
loop_
_entity_poly.entity_id
_entity_poly.type
_entity_poly.pdbx_seq_one_letter_code
_entity_poly.pdbx_strand_id
1 'polypeptide(L)' 'MAKKALAALEGAVEKVVEDHRRRGAPLAVWRDGKAVWEMPPPVAGVQEEQGAHPLDGDNAAKDSNGGAHKDDV' A
#
# COMPACT_ATOMS: atom_id res chain seq x y z
N MET A 1 5.09 26.71 33.06
CA MET A 1 5.56 26.48 31.67
C MET A 1 5.05 25.15 31.11
N ALA A 2 5.30 24.00 31.76
CA ALA A 2 4.96 22.67 31.23
C ALA A 2 3.49 22.46 30.80
N LYS A 3 2.50 22.99 31.55
CA LYS A 3 1.07 22.83 31.20
C LYS A 3 0.68 23.45 29.86
N LYS A 4 1.26 24.62 29.51
CA LYS A 4 0.99 25.29 28.23
C LYS A 4 1.64 24.55 27.06
N ALA A 5 2.84 24.00 27.27
CA ALA A 5 3.52 23.19 26.27
C ALA A 5 2.77 21.86 26.00
N LEU A 6 2.26 21.21 27.06
CA LEU A 6 1.45 20.01 26.91
C LEU A 6 0.16 20.27 26.13
N ALA A 7 -0.58 21.34 26.46
CA ALA A 7 -1.79 21.70 25.74
C ALA A 7 -1.52 22.03 24.25
N ALA A 8 -0.39 22.67 23.95
CA ALA A 8 0.00 22.95 22.57
C ALA A 8 0.34 21.66 21.80
N LEU A 9 1.00 20.70 22.47
CA LEU A 9 1.30 19.39 21.90
C LEU A 9 0.01 18.60 21.64
N GLU A 10 -0.89 18.53 22.61
CA GLU A 10 -2.20 17.86 22.47
C GLU A 10 -2.98 18.42 21.28
N GLY A 11 -3.08 19.75 21.17
CA GLY A 11 -3.76 20.39 20.04
C GLY A 11 -3.07 20.19 18.68
N ALA A 12 -1.75 20.00 18.66
CA ALA A 12 -1.03 19.66 17.44
C ALA A 12 -1.29 18.20 17.02
N VAL A 13 -1.26 17.27 17.98
CA VAL A 13 -1.57 15.85 17.76
C VAL A 13 -3.00 15.67 17.27
N GLU A 14 -3.96 16.37 17.88
CA GLU A 14 -5.37 16.34 17.47
C GLU A 14 -5.56 16.67 15.98
N LYS A 15 -4.91 17.74 15.50
CA LYS A 15 -4.96 18.14 14.08
C LYS A 15 -4.39 17.07 13.15
N VAL A 16 -3.30 16.41 13.56
CA VAL A 16 -2.66 15.35 12.77
C VAL A 16 -3.56 14.11 12.69
N VAL A 17 -4.18 13.73 13.82
CA VAL A 17 -5.11 12.60 13.89
C VAL A 17 -6.32 12.85 12.99
N GLU A 18 -6.92 14.03 13.07
CA GLU A 18 -8.07 14.41 12.24
C GLU A 18 -7.74 14.35 10.74
N ASP A 19 -6.59 14.89 10.35
CA ASP A 19 -6.16 14.93 8.95
C ASP A 19 -5.87 13.52 8.39
N HIS A 20 -5.27 12.64 9.20
CA HIS A 20 -5.06 11.24 8.81
C HIS A 20 -6.37 10.47 8.70
N ARG A 21 -7.28 10.67 9.66
CA ARG A 21 -8.63 10.09 9.62
C ARG A 21 -9.38 10.51 8.36
N ARG A 22 -9.33 11.80 8.00
CA ARG A 22 -9.96 12.34 6.79
C ARG A 22 -9.38 11.77 5.50
N ARG A 23 -8.06 11.57 5.45
CA ARG A 23 -7.37 11.03 4.26
C ARG A 23 -7.37 9.50 4.18
N GLY A 24 -7.82 8.82 5.24
CA GLY A 24 -7.67 7.38 5.37
C GLY A 24 -6.22 6.90 5.46
N ALA A 25 -5.32 7.77 5.90
CA ALA A 25 -3.93 7.40 6.16
C ALA A 25 -3.83 6.71 7.53
N PRO A 26 -3.19 5.54 7.64
CA PRO A 26 -3.03 4.85 8.92
C PRO A 26 -2.11 5.65 9.86
N LEU A 27 -2.36 5.51 11.17
CA LEU A 27 -1.54 6.07 12.24
C LEU A 27 -1.15 4.97 13.22
N ALA A 28 0.07 5.01 13.75
CA ALA A 28 0.54 4.05 14.74
C ALA A 28 1.27 4.74 15.89
N VAL A 29 1.08 4.24 17.11
CA VAL A 29 1.84 4.64 18.30
C VAL A 29 2.94 3.62 18.53
N TRP A 30 4.18 4.11 18.60
CA TRP A 30 5.36 3.30 18.82
C TRP A 30 5.86 3.47 20.25
N ARG A 31 6.19 2.37 20.90
CA ARG A 31 6.81 2.34 22.23
C ARG A 31 7.87 1.24 22.23
N ASP A 32 9.08 1.58 22.65
CA ASP A 32 10.22 0.64 22.71
C ASP A 32 10.48 -0.07 21.36
N GLY A 33 10.32 0.66 20.25
CA GLY A 33 10.51 0.15 18.89
C GLY A 33 9.39 -0.78 18.40
N LYS A 34 8.27 -0.89 19.13
CA LYS A 34 7.12 -1.72 18.75
C LYS A 34 5.88 -0.86 18.57
N ALA A 35 5.07 -1.17 17.56
CA ALA A 35 3.73 -0.62 17.46
C ALA A 35 2.87 -1.19 18.60
N VAL A 36 2.36 -0.31 19.47
CA VAL A 36 1.48 -0.68 20.58
C VAL A 36 0.03 -0.34 20.31
N TRP A 37 -0.22 0.50 19.31
CA TRP A 37 -1.55 0.83 18.84
C TRP A 37 -1.49 1.25 17.37
N GLU A 38 -2.51 0.86 16.62
CA GLU A 38 -2.68 1.25 15.22
C GLU A 38 -4.13 1.71 15.02
N MET A 39 -4.29 2.81 14.30
CA MET A 39 -5.59 3.31 13.89
C MET A 39 -6.15 2.36 12.84
N PRO A 40 -7.34 1.78 13.05
CA PRO A 40 -7.95 0.93 12.04
C PRO A 40 -8.15 1.76 10.76
N PRO A 41 -7.88 1.18 9.57
CA PRO A 41 -8.15 1.87 8.32
C PRO A 41 -9.65 2.23 8.27
N PRO A 42 -10.02 3.38 7.69
CA PRO A 42 -11.41 3.60 7.38
C PRO A 42 -11.88 2.46 6.49
N VAL A 43 -12.96 1.80 6.90
CA VAL A 43 -13.59 0.72 6.13
C VAL A 43 -14.18 1.27 4.83
N ALA A 44 -13.33 1.49 3.84
CA ALA A 44 -13.71 1.33 2.45
C ALA A 44 -13.33 -0.12 2.10
N GLY A 45 -14.33 -0.96 1.85
CA GLY A 45 -14.08 -2.35 1.50
C GLY A 45 -13.15 -2.50 0.30
N VAL A 46 -12.59 -3.71 0.19
CA VAL A 46 -11.74 -4.27 -0.88
C VAL A 46 -10.27 -4.39 -0.48
N GLN A 47 -9.88 -5.65 -0.31
CA GLN A 47 -8.51 -6.15 -0.27
C GLN A 47 -7.80 -5.70 -1.54
N GLU A 48 -6.69 -4.98 -1.41
CA GLU A 48 -5.68 -5.02 -2.47
C GLU A 48 -5.07 -6.43 -2.43
N GLU A 49 -5.44 -7.22 -3.43
CA GLU A 49 -4.72 -8.42 -3.84
C GLU A 49 -3.23 -8.08 -3.80
N GLN A 50 -2.49 -8.85 -3.00
CA GLN A 50 -1.03 -8.89 -3.09
C GLN A 50 -0.68 -9.19 -4.54
N GLY A 51 -0.31 -8.14 -5.28
CA GLY A 51 0.23 -8.29 -6.63
C GLY A 51 1.43 -9.21 -6.55
N ALA A 52 1.22 -10.46 -6.91
CA ALA A 52 2.29 -11.41 -7.13
C ALA A 52 3.14 -10.80 -8.23
N HIS A 53 4.32 -10.29 -7.88
CA HIS A 53 5.36 -10.00 -8.86
C HIS A 53 5.69 -11.33 -9.55
N PRO A 54 5.33 -11.55 -10.84
CA PRO A 54 5.88 -12.69 -11.54
C PRO A 54 7.37 -12.40 -11.71
N LEU A 55 8.21 -13.17 -11.03
CA LEU A 55 9.61 -13.25 -11.38
C LEU A 55 9.67 -13.73 -12.82
N ASP A 56 10.22 -12.89 -13.70
CA ASP A 56 10.63 -13.20 -15.07
C ASP A 56 11.25 -14.60 -15.11
N GLY A 57 10.44 -15.57 -15.54
CA GLY A 57 10.88 -16.89 -15.89
C GLY A 57 10.97 -16.93 -17.41
N ASP A 58 12.19 -16.72 -17.91
CA ASP A 58 12.66 -17.17 -19.22
C ASP A 58 11.87 -18.37 -19.72
N ASN A 59 10.93 -18.15 -20.65
CA ASN A 59 10.41 -19.23 -21.45
C ASN A 59 10.36 -18.77 -22.90
N ALA A 60 11.50 -19.00 -23.55
CA ALA A 60 11.70 -18.92 -24.98
C ALA A 60 10.67 -19.82 -25.70
N ALA A 61 9.51 -19.25 -26.01
CA ALA A 61 8.61 -19.81 -27.00
C ALA A 61 9.19 -19.45 -28.37
N LYS A 62 9.95 -20.39 -28.95
CA LYS A 62 10.37 -20.37 -30.34
C LYS A 62 9.19 -20.04 -31.22
N ASP A 63 9.36 -18.97 -31.98
CA ASP A 63 8.72 -18.72 -33.25
C ASP A 63 8.75 -19.98 -34.12
N SER A 64 7.58 -20.52 -34.41
CA SER A 64 7.41 -21.46 -35.50
C SER A 64 6.10 -21.12 -36.19
N ASN A 65 6.13 -20.03 -36.95
CA ASN A 65 5.11 -19.79 -37.96
C ASN A 65 5.74 -19.10 -39.18
N GLY A 66 5.78 -19.83 -40.30
CA GLY A 66 6.19 -19.27 -41.60
C GLY A 66 6.83 -20.32 -42.52
N GLY A 67 6.01 -21.08 -43.24
CA GLY A 67 6.48 -22.02 -44.26
C GLY A 67 5.35 -22.48 -45.18
N ALA A 68 5.17 -21.74 -46.27
CA ALA A 68 4.11 -21.88 -47.26
C ALA A 68 4.02 -23.28 -47.90
N HIS A 69 2.80 -23.78 -48.12
CA HIS A 69 2.53 -24.73 -49.19
C HIS A 69 1.05 -24.70 -49.57
N LYS A 70 0.76 -24.23 -50.79
CA LYS A 70 -0.05 -24.90 -51.83
C LYS A 70 -0.56 -23.86 -52.84
N ASP A 71 0.22 -23.69 -53.90
CA ASP A 71 -0.32 -23.45 -55.24
C ASP A 71 -0.03 -24.74 -56.03
N ASP A 72 -1.06 -25.53 -56.35
CA ASP A 72 -1.05 -26.50 -57.47
C ASP A 72 -2.45 -27.12 -57.63
N VAL A 73 -3.22 -26.61 -58.60
CA VAL A 73 -3.97 -27.32 -59.68
C VAL A 73 -5.20 -26.54 -60.15
#